data_AF-A0A367XWL2-F1
#
_entry.id   AF-A0A367XWL2-F1
#
_cell.length_a   1.000
_cell.length_b   1.000
_cell.length_c   1.000
_cell.angle_alpha   90.00
_cell.angle_beta   90.00
_cell.angle_gamma   90.00
#
_symmetry.space_group_name_H-M   'P 1'
#
loop_
_entity.id
_entity.type
_entity.pdbx_description
1 polymer ?
#
loop_
_entity_poly.entity_id
_entity_poly.type
_entity_poly.pdbx_seq_one_letter_code
_entity_poly.pdbx_strand_id
1 'polypeptide(L)'
;MRRALAPVVAALSILGLAACTSLPTSGSYQPGLGTDTVAQNARWQFNPNGPADGASAAEIVLGFLDAGESPIGDWEIAREFLTPEAAAVWDPNARVTIDDVDERDVSDIVTDDDSDTSGDVSTRVTSVGSLDETGLYTVEEQTVRSLDFEVVQVDGQWRISSAPDGIVVQSGNFTNVFLPQTLVFSGLENHLVPDVRWFPDAVSPVRRALEELIDGGPAPWLDGAVTSAFSGISFEGVQVDDGTATVSLSSEAADASSSRRARMQTQLEQTLSSMNVTSVRMTVDGSRLTGPTDTIAEEEPDARAIVMTKDDFGYLAGGEIEEIPGLSDVIRERFTPESEQADDDPATSITVAPDLSGAAVQTESGVLWWIEAEAETFEPLTFESGWAAPTLDPFGYIWSAQDGDEDRLWAWGADDNPIGLTTDLSLTDITSMSVSRDGARIAIIGHRDDQPVLVIASLSRDGDGVPTGLGGVESMSHLEADGTDVAWVSSTIVAASMSGDGRTLVREQQVGGTSERLTASFTSTSLTYGNAKQRERLLADDGSLYIRYQRTWQQAGSEVEVLATQVGAPDTVVDAQP
;
A
#
# COMPACT_ATOMS: atom_id res chain seq x y z
N MET A 1 3.33 -69.86 46.30
CA MET A 1 3.84 -69.04 45.17
C MET A 1 2.75 -68.33 44.34
N ARG A 2 1.44 -68.60 44.49
CA ARG A 2 0.38 -67.91 43.71
C ARG A 2 -0.28 -66.67 44.36
N ARG A 3 0.18 -66.24 45.55
CA ARG A 3 -0.45 -65.13 46.30
C ARG A 3 0.40 -63.84 46.38
N ALA A 4 1.55 -63.79 45.73
CA ALA A 4 2.45 -62.62 45.75
C ALA A 4 2.55 -61.89 44.40
N LEU A 5 1.93 -62.39 43.32
CA LEU A 5 1.94 -61.71 42.01
C LEU A 5 0.85 -60.63 41.88
N ALA A 6 -0.24 -60.72 42.63
CA ALA A 6 -1.33 -59.75 42.57
C ALA A 6 -0.92 -58.31 42.93
N PRO A 7 -0.13 -58.04 44.00
CA PRO A 7 0.25 -56.67 44.32
C PRO A 7 1.29 -56.10 43.34
N VAL A 8 2.13 -56.94 42.72
CA VAL A 8 3.14 -56.49 41.74
C VAL A 8 2.48 -56.11 40.42
N VAL A 9 1.49 -56.88 39.97
CA VAL A 9 0.72 -56.54 38.76
C VAL A 9 -0.12 -55.28 38.99
N ALA A 10 -0.76 -55.14 40.16
CA ALA A 10 -1.52 -53.93 40.49
C ALA A 10 -0.64 -52.67 40.58
N ALA A 11 0.58 -52.79 41.14
CA ALA A 11 1.53 -51.67 41.18
C ALA A 11 2.02 -51.28 39.78
N LEU A 12 2.30 -52.24 38.89
CA LEU A 12 2.66 -51.95 37.50
C LEU A 12 1.51 -51.32 36.69
N SER A 13 0.27 -51.71 36.97
CA SER A 13 -0.90 -51.12 36.30
C SER A 13 -1.15 -49.66 36.70
N ILE A 14 -0.83 -49.27 37.93
CA ILE A 14 -0.98 -47.89 38.41
C ILE A 14 0.08 -46.96 37.80
N LEU A 15 1.30 -47.45 37.56
CA LEU A 15 2.36 -46.67 36.87
C LEU A 15 2.07 -46.45 35.37
N GLY A 16 1.23 -47.27 34.73
CA GLY A 16 0.80 -47.06 33.34
C GLY A 16 -0.26 -45.97 33.15
N LEU A 17 -0.97 -45.56 34.21
CA LEU A 17 -2.02 -44.54 34.16
C LEU A 17 -1.52 -43.10 34.36
N ALA A 18 -0.24 -42.91 34.72
CA ALA A 18 0.40 -41.59 34.77
C ALA A 18 1.12 -41.23 33.46
N ALA A 19 1.06 -42.09 32.43
CA ALA A 19 1.63 -41.86 31.11
C ALA A 19 0.62 -41.26 30.12
N CYS A 20 -0.38 -40.52 30.60
CA CYS A 20 -1.15 -39.63 29.73
C CYS A 20 -0.22 -38.45 29.39
N THR A 21 0.46 -38.56 28.26
CA THR A 21 1.03 -37.41 27.55
C THR A 21 -0.05 -36.33 27.46
N SER A 22 0.14 -35.22 28.16
CA SER A 22 -0.64 -34.01 27.91
C SER A 22 -0.39 -33.63 26.46
N LEU A 23 -1.44 -33.67 25.63
CA LEU A 23 -1.40 -32.96 24.36
C LEU A 23 -1.11 -31.48 24.67
N PRO A 24 -0.17 -30.83 23.97
CA PRO A 24 0.01 -29.39 24.08
C PRO A 24 -1.35 -28.73 23.85
N THR A 25 -1.88 -28.04 24.86
CA THR A 25 -3.08 -27.20 24.73
C THR A 25 -2.73 -25.80 24.22
N SER A 26 -1.44 -25.50 24.15
CA SER A 26 -0.82 -24.39 23.44
C SER A 26 -0.04 -24.95 22.27
N GLY A 27 -0.30 -24.39 21.09
CA GLY A 27 0.42 -24.71 19.87
C GLY A 27 0.18 -23.56 18.90
N SER A 28 1.25 -23.08 18.27
CA SER A 28 1.13 -22.13 17.18
C SER A 28 0.42 -22.82 16.01
N TYR A 29 -0.67 -22.23 15.56
CA TYR A 29 -1.21 -22.56 14.26
C TYR A 29 -0.79 -21.45 13.31
N GLN A 30 -0.16 -21.83 12.22
CA GLN A 30 -0.07 -20.94 11.07
C GLN A 30 -1.34 -21.17 10.26
N PRO A 31 -2.20 -20.16 10.08
CA PRO A 31 -3.29 -20.26 9.12
C PRO A 31 -2.70 -20.71 7.78
N GLY A 32 -3.27 -21.75 7.17
CA GLY A 32 -2.92 -22.11 5.80
C GLY A 32 -3.13 -20.91 4.88
N LEU A 33 -2.42 -20.88 3.75
CA LEU A 33 -2.59 -19.83 2.74
C LEU A 33 -4.09 -19.62 2.51
N GLY A 34 -4.56 -18.38 2.72
CA GLY A 34 -5.91 -18.02 2.34
C GLY A 34 -6.08 -18.40 0.87
N THR A 35 -7.04 -19.29 0.57
CA THR A 35 -7.45 -19.46 -0.82
C THR A 35 -7.90 -18.10 -1.29
N ASP A 36 -7.33 -17.60 -2.39
CA ASP A 36 -7.82 -16.42 -3.08
C ASP A 36 -9.34 -16.50 -3.04
N THR A 37 -9.97 -15.56 -2.32
CA THR A 37 -11.40 -15.37 -2.44
C THR A 37 -11.63 -15.25 -3.93
N VAL A 38 -12.24 -16.28 -4.52
CA VAL A 38 -12.77 -16.22 -5.86
C VAL A 38 -13.50 -14.89 -5.89
N ALA A 39 -12.93 -13.92 -6.60
CA ALA A 39 -13.53 -12.61 -6.72
C ALA A 39 -14.98 -12.91 -7.11
N GLN A 40 -15.93 -12.42 -6.31
CA GLN A 40 -17.31 -12.55 -6.71
C GLN A 40 -17.44 -11.73 -7.98
N ASN A 41 -17.33 -12.39 -9.13
CA ASN A 41 -17.37 -11.79 -10.47
C ASN A 41 -18.78 -11.25 -10.81
N ALA A 42 -19.69 -11.21 -9.84
CA ALA A 42 -20.96 -10.51 -9.93
C ALA A 42 -20.76 -9.10 -9.37
N ARG A 43 -20.20 -8.21 -10.18
CA ARG A 43 -20.17 -6.78 -9.86
C ARG A 43 -21.48 -6.15 -10.28
N TRP A 44 -22.03 -5.34 -9.38
CA TRP A 44 -23.30 -4.66 -9.59
C TRP A 44 -23.06 -3.48 -10.54
N GLN A 45 -23.58 -3.57 -11.76
CA GLN A 45 -23.60 -2.43 -12.67
C GLN A 45 -24.77 -1.53 -12.28
N PHE A 46 -24.46 -0.31 -11.88
CA PHE A 46 -25.46 0.71 -11.60
C PHE A 46 -26.04 1.23 -12.93
N ASN A 47 -27.35 1.12 -13.09
CA ASN A 47 -28.06 1.61 -14.28
C ASN A 47 -29.11 2.64 -13.83
N PRO A 48 -28.74 3.94 -13.80
CA PRO A 48 -29.61 5.02 -13.36
C PRO A 48 -30.78 5.23 -14.33
N ASN A 49 -31.84 5.89 -13.89
CA ASN A 49 -32.92 6.31 -14.78
C ASN A 49 -32.54 7.63 -15.47
N GLY A 50 -32.98 7.81 -16.72
CA GLY A 50 -32.92 9.10 -17.39
C GLY A 50 -33.85 10.16 -16.77
N PRO A 51 -33.85 11.39 -17.31
CA PRO A 51 -34.63 12.50 -16.76
C PRO A 51 -36.14 12.19 -16.76
N ALA A 52 -36.77 12.31 -15.59
CA ALA A 52 -38.19 12.07 -15.44
C ALA A 52 -39.04 13.20 -16.06
N ASP A 53 -40.18 12.82 -16.66
CA ASP A 53 -41.12 13.78 -17.22
C ASP A 53 -41.64 14.74 -16.13
N GLY A 54 -41.49 16.04 -16.37
CA GLY A 54 -41.94 17.10 -15.46
C GLY A 54 -41.09 17.28 -14.20
N ALA A 55 -39.90 16.68 -14.14
CA ALA A 55 -38.94 16.91 -13.06
C ALA A 55 -38.61 18.41 -12.92
N SER A 56 -38.48 18.87 -11.68
CA SER A 56 -37.97 20.20 -11.35
C SER A 56 -36.50 20.36 -11.71
N ALA A 57 -36.01 21.60 -11.78
CA ALA A 57 -34.60 21.89 -12.04
C ALA A 57 -33.66 21.20 -11.02
N ALA A 58 -34.00 21.21 -9.74
CA ALA A 58 -33.23 20.54 -8.69
C ALA A 58 -33.23 19.01 -8.87
N GLU A 59 -34.36 18.40 -9.24
CA GLU A 59 -34.44 16.97 -9.55
C GLU A 59 -33.64 16.58 -10.80
N ILE A 60 -33.56 17.47 -11.80
CA ILE A 60 -32.72 17.28 -12.99
C ILE A 60 -31.23 17.30 -12.62
N VAL A 61 -30.79 18.24 -11.78
CA VAL A 61 -29.40 18.29 -11.30
C VAL A 61 -29.07 17.07 -10.44
N LEU A 62 -29.95 16.67 -9.51
CA LEU A 62 -29.77 15.46 -8.72
C LEU A 62 -29.68 14.20 -9.60
N GLY A 63 -30.58 14.06 -10.56
CA GLY A 63 -30.55 12.93 -11.50
C GLY A 63 -29.30 12.90 -12.36
N PHE A 64 -28.76 14.07 -12.76
CA PHE A 64 -27.47 14.17 -13.45
C PHE A 64 -26.31 13.69 -12.58
N LEU A 65 -26.24 14.11 -11.31
CA LEU A 65 -25.22 13.67 -10.36
C LEU A 65 -25.28 12.16 -10.14
N ASP A 66 -26.47 11.61 -9.92
CA ASP A 66 -26.66 10.17 -9.76
C ASP A 66 -26.30 9.41 -11.05
N ALA A 67 -26.66 9.96 -12.21
CA ALA A 67 -26.32 9.36 -13.50
C ALA A 67 -24.82 9.37 -13.81
N GLY A 68 -24.07 10.30 -13.19
CA GLY A 68 -22.60 10.39 -13.25
C GLY A 68 -21.88 9.14 -12.72
N GLU A 69 -22.53 8.31 -11.90
CA GLU A 69 -21.97 7.06 -11.40
C GLU A 69 -22.00 5.90 -12.42
N SER A 70 -22.57 6.12 -13.61
CA SER A 70 -22.62 5.12 -14.69
C SER A 70 -21.71 5.49 -15.86
N PRO A 71 -20.51 4.90 -15.97
CA PRO A 71 -19.59 5.13 -17.09
C PRO A 71 -20.02 4.48 -18.41
N ILE A 72 -21.19 3.82 -18.44
CA ILE A 72 -21.68 3.08 -19.60
C ILE A 72 -21.93 4.04 -20.77
N GLY A 73 -21.50 3.64 -21.96
CA GLY A 73 -21.77 4.39 -23.19
C GLY A 73 -21.14 5.79 -23.21
N ASP A 74 -20.02 5.99 -22.48
CA ASP A 74 -19.44 7.32 -22.25
C ASP A 74 -20.41 8.25 -21.49
N TRP A 75 -20.88 7.75 -20.35
CA TRP A 75 -21.87 8.41 -19.48
C TRP A 75 -23.16 8.77 -20.23
N GLU A 76 -23.64 7.85 -21.08
CA GLU A 76 -24.75 8.12 -22.02
C GLU A 76 -26.01 8.62 -21.30
N ILE A 77 -26.32 8.08 -20.11
CA ILE A 77 -27.50 8.47 -19.33
C ILE A 77 -27.33 9.84 -18.69
N ALA A 78 -26.14 10.18 -18.17
CA ALA A 78 -25.88 11.50 -17.61
C ALA A 78 -26.04 12.59 -18.70
N ARG A 79 -25.58 12.29 -19.91
CA ARG A 79 -25.75 13.18 -21.08
C ARG A 79 -27.22 13.42 -21.44
N GLU A 80 -28.18 12.56 -21.05
CA GLU A 80 -29.61 12.79 -21.30
C GLU A 80 -30.20 13.94 -20.46
N PHE A 81 -29.58 14.29 -19.33
CA PHE A 81 -29.98 15.42 -18.48
C PHE A 81 -29.50 16.77 -19.02
N LEU A 82 -28.49 16.76 -19.89
CA LEU A 82 -27.90 17.94 -20.51
C LEU A 82 -28.70 18.38 -21.75
N THR A 83 -28.55 19.64 -22.17
CA THR A 83 -28.96 20.06 -23.52
C THR A 83 -28.05 19.41 -24.57
N PRO A 84 -28.47 19.29 -25.84
CA PRO A 84 -27.61 18.71 -26.89
C PRO A 84 -26.27 19.42 -27.04
N GLU A 85 -26.24 20.74 -26.86
CA GLU A 85 -25.02 21.55 -26.92
C GLU A 85 -24.09 21.26 -25.73
N ALA A 86 -24.62 21.22 -24.51
CA ALA A 86 -23.86 20.91 -23.30
C ALA A 86 -23.33 19.47 -23.32
N ALA A 87 -24.18 18.52 -23.73
CA ALA A 87 -23.83 17.10 -23.85
C ALA A 87 -22.66 16.85 -24.81
N ALA A 88 -22.47 17.69 -25.82
CA ALA A 88 -21.42 17.53 -26.82
C ALA A 88 -20.04 18.03 -26.34
N VAL A 89 -19.99 18.87 -25.31
CA VAL A 89 -18.75 19.50 -24.83
C VAL A 89 -18.39 19.09 -23.39
N TRP A 90 -19.35 18.61 -22.61
CA TRP A 90 -19.12 18.13 -21.25
C TRP A 90 -18.16 16.93 -21.23
N ASP A 91 -17.10 17.05 -20.43
CA ASP A 91 -16.09 16.01 -20.25
C ASP A 91 -16.22 15.32 -18.88
N PRO A 92 -16.76 14.08 -18.82
CA PRO A 92 -16.84 13.33 -17.57
C PRO A 92 -15.50 12.86 -17.02
N ASN A 93 -14.43 12.83 -17.84
CA ASN A 93 -13.12 12.30 -17.44
C ASN A 93 -12.21 13.38 -16.84
N ALA A 94 -12.60 14.65 -16.89
CA ALA A 94 -11.76 15.75 -16.41
C ALA A 94 -11.42 15.66 -14.91
N ARG A 95 -12.36 15.12 -14.10
CA ARG A 95 -12.21 14.92 -12.66
C ARG A 95 -13.28 13.97 -12.13
N VAL A 96 -12.94 13.23 -11.08
CA VAL A 96 -13.92 12.56 -10.22
C VAL A 96 -13.88 13.18 -8.84
N THR A 97 -15.03 13.61 -8.31
CA THR A 97 -15.17 13.99 -6.91
C THR A 97 -15.82 12.84 -6.16
N ILE A 98 -15.18 12.35 -5.10
CA ILE A 98 -15.71 11.28 -4.27
C ILE A 98 -16.34 11.93 -3.05
N ASP A 99 -17.67 11.91 -2.94
CA ASP A 99 -18.38 12.66 -1.92
C ASP A 99 -18.99 11.81 -0.80
N ASP A 100 -19.18 12.47 0.35
CA ASP A 100 -20.10 12.01 1.38
C ASP A 100 -21.52 12.49 1.02
N VAL A 101 -22.34 11.54 0.57
CA VAL A 101 -23.70 11.82 0.07
C VAL A 101 -24.62 12.32 1.18
N ASP A 102 -24.37 11.97 2.44
CA ASP A 102 -25.23 12.35 3.57
C ASP A 102 -25.13 13.86 3.87
N GLU A 103 -24.08 14.53 3.38
CA GLU A 103 -23.85 15.97 3.52
C GLU A 103 -24.15 16.78 2.25
N ARG A 104 -24.63 16.11 1.18
CA ARG A 104 -24.95 16.77 -0.09
C ARG A 104 -26.19 17.65 0.03
N ASP A 105 -26.09 18.89 -0.44
CA ASP A 105 -27.19 19.86 -0.43
C ASP A 105 -27.36 20.48 -1.82
N VAL A 106 -28.58 20.49 -2.34
CA VAL A 106 -28.89 21.07 -3.66
C VAL A 106 -29.89 22.20 -3.48
N SER A 107 -29.57 23.37 -4.04
CA SER A 107 -30.43 24.54 -3.93
C SER A 107 -31.69 24.41 -4.81
N ASP A 108 -32.73 25.15 -4.44
CA ASP A 108 -33.79 25.48 -5.39
C ASP A 108 -33.21 26.32 -6.56
N ILE A 109 -33.92 26.33 -7.69
CA ILE A 109 -33.56 27.18 -8.84
C ILE A 109 -33.66 28.66 -8.49
N VAL A 110 -32.62 29.41 -8.84
CA VAL A 110 -32.63 30.88 -8.86
C VAL A 110 -32.86 31.31 -10.30
N THR A 111 -34.08 31.75 -10.61
CA THR A 111 -34.46 32.17 -11.96
C THR A 111 -33.79 33.49 -12.34
N ASP A 112 -33.43 33.64 -13.62
CA ASP A 112 -32.93 34.91 -14.14
C ASP A 112 -33.99 36.02 -14.01
N ASP A 113 -33.55 37.28 -13.79
CA ASP A 113 -34.42 38.44 -13.56
C ASP A 113 -35.52 38.64 -14.64
N ASP A 114 -35.34 38.07 -15.85
CA ASP A 114 -36.23 38.20 -17.01
C ASP A 114 -36.73 36.84 -17.60
N SER A 115 -36.55 35.69 -16.92
CA SER A 115 -36.91 34.37 -17.45
C SER A 115 -37.44 33.39 -16.39
N ASP A 116 -38.64 32.85 -16.60
CA ASP A 116 -39.17 31.72 -15.82
C ASP A 116 -38.73 30.35 -16.38
N THR A 117 -37.90 30.36 -17.43
CA THR A 117 -37.51 29.17 -18.21
C THR A 117 -36.01 28.92 -18.22
N SER A 118 -35.24 29.68 -17.44
CA SER A 118 -33.81 29.52 -17.22
C SER A 118 -33.43 30.00 -15.81
N GLY A 119 -32.30 29.51 -15.31
CA GLY A 119 -31.73 29.96 -14.04
C GLY A 119 -30.59 29.08 -13.58
N ASP A 120 -30.13 29.34 -12.36
CA ASP A 120 -29.00 28.65 -11.74
C ASP A 120 -29.46 27.68 -10.64
N VAL A 121 -28.76 26.55 -10.52
CA VAL A 121 -28.86 25.61 -9.41
C VAL A 121 -27.46 25.36 -8.88
N SER A 122 -27.25 25.48 -7.56
CA SER A 122 -25.97 25.20 -6.92
C SER A 122 -26.06 23.97 -6.05
N THR A 123 -25.04 23.12 -6.10
CA THR A 123 -24.91 21.93 -5.26
C THR A 123 -23.67 22.03 -4.39
N ARG A 124 -23.83 21.75 -3.10
CA ARG A 124 -22.72 21.58 -2.17
C ARG A 124 -22.41 20.09 -2.01
N VAL A 125 -21.16 19.72 -2.28
CA VAL A 125 -20.64 18.35 -2.07
C VAL A 125 -19.51 18.39 -1.04
N THR A 126 -19.50 17.44 -0.11
CA THR A 126 -18.36 17.24 0.82
C THR A 126 -17.45 16.17 0.23
N SER A 127 -16.28 16.57 -0.26
CA SER A 127 -15.33 15.67 -0.89
C SER A 127 -14.45 14.96 0.15
N VAL A 128 -14.41 13.63 0.08
CA VAL A 128 -13.51 12.77 0.86
C VAL A 128 -12.31 12.27 0.04
N GLY A 129 -12.32 12.53 -1.27
CA GLY A 129 -11.23 12.25 -2.18
C GLY A 129 -11.56 12.69 -3.60
N SER A 130 -10.56 12.70 -4.49
CA SER A 130 -10.77 12.98 -5.90
C SER A 130 -9.86 12.18 -6.81
N LEU A 131 -10.27 12.01 -8.06
CA LEU A 131 -9.41 11.56 -9.15
C LEU A 131 -9.16 12.72 -10.13
N ASP A 132 -7.94 12.83 -10.63
CA ASP A 132 -7.65 13.66 -11.80
C ASP A 132 -7.88 12.89 -13.12
N GLU A 133 -7.62 13.56 -14.24
CA GLU A 133 -7.77 12.99 -15.59
C GLU A 133 -6.91 11.75 -15.84
N THR A 134 -5.79 11.60 -15.13
CA THR A 134 -4.87 10.46 -15.22
C THR A 134 -5.24 9.32 -14.27
N GLY A 135 -6.32 9.49 -13.50
CA GLY A 135 -6.78 8.52 -12.51
C GLY A 135 -5.99 8.54 -11.20
N LEU A 136 -5.20 9.58 -10.92
CA LEU A 136 -4.51 9.70 -9.62
C LEU A 136 -5.49 10.03 -8.53
N TYR A 137 -5.44 9.26 -7.45
CA TYR A 137 -6.31 9.45 -6.30
C TYR A 137 -5.65 10.39 -5.28
N THR A 138 -6.36 11.45 -4.90
CA THR A 138 -5.97 12.34 -3.79
C THR A 138 -6.95 12.18 -2.64
N VAL A 139 -6.44 11.90 -1.44
CA VAL A 139 -7.24 11.92 -0.20
C VAL A 139 -7.58 13.36 0.15
N GLU A 140 -8.82 13.62 0.55
CA GLU A 140 -9.26 14.95 0.95
C GLU A 140 -10.01 14.91 2.28
N GLU A 141 -9.76 15.90 3.14
CA GLU A 141 -10.34 15.95 4.48
C GLU A 141 -11.66 16.71 4.49
N GLN A 142 -12.69 16.07 3.94
CA GLN A 142 -14.07 16.61 3.91
C GLN A 142 -14.14 18.03 3.34
N THR A 143 -13.46 18.24 2.21
CA THR A 143 -13.41 19.55 1.55
C THR A 143 -14.74 19.85 0.89
N VAL A 144 -15.43 20.88 1.39
CA VAL A 144 -16.71 21.33 0.83
C VAL A 144 -16.49 22.08 -0.49
N ARG A 145 -17.15 21.63 -1.55
CA ARG A 145 -17.14 22.26 -2.88
C ARG A 145 -18.53 22.69 -3.31
N SER A 146 -18.61 23.79 -4.06
CA SER A 146 -19.82 24.23 -4.75
C SER A 146 -19.72 23.86 -6.21
N LEU A 147 -20.76 23.22 -6.74
CA LEU A 147 -20.93 22.89 -8.15
C LEU A 147 -22.10 23.70 -8.67
N ASP A 148 -21.85 24.58 -9.63
CA ASP A 148 -22.86 25.49 -10.18
C ASP A 148 -23.33 25.00 -11.55
N PHE A 149 -24.65 24.96 -11.74
CA PHE A 149 -25.30 24.47 -12.95
C PHE A 149 -26.22 25.55 -13.51
N GLU A 150 -26.18 25.74 -14.83
CA GLU A 150 -27.19 26.53 -15.54
C GLU A 150 -28.23 25.57 -16.11
N VAL A 151 -29.51 25.88 -15.90
CA VAL A 151 -30.64 25.08 -16.39
C VAL A 151 -31.55 25.90 -17.31
N VAL A 152 -32.16 25.23 -18.27
CA VAL A 152 -33.09 25.82 -19.24
C VAL A 152 -34.21 24.83 -19.59
N GLN A 153 -35.40 25.34 -19.93
CA GLN A 153 -36.45 24.50 -20.47
C GLN A 153 -36.28 24.25 -21.97
N VAL A 154 -36.25 22.98 -22.36
CA VAL A 154 -36.31 22.50 -23.75
C VAL A 154 -37.63 21.75 -23.93
N ASP A 155 -38.48 22.19 -24.86
CA ASP A 155 -39.82 21.64 -25.09
C ASP A 155 -40.69 21.52 -23.82
N GLY A 156 -40.51 22.46 -22.88
CA GLY A 156 -41.24 22.49 -21.61
C GLY A 156 -40.73 21.49 -20.56
N GLN A 157 -39.52 20.96 -20.73
CA GLN A 157 -38.83 20.08 -19.78
C GLN A 157 -37.48 20.71 -19.40
N TRP A 158 -37.12 20.68 -18.12
CA TRP A 158 -35.84 21.20 -17.65
C TRP A 158 -34.67 20.34 -18.15
N ARG A 159 -33.59 20.99 -18.58
CA ARG A 159 -32.30 20.40 -18.97
C ARG A 159 -31.16 21.30 -18.50
N ILE A 160 -29.99 20.72 -18.30
CA ILE A 160 -28.78 21.44 -17.88
C ILE A 160 -28.07 21.98 -19.12
N SER A 161 -27.94 23.30 -19.23
CA SER A 161 -27.24 23.98 -20.33
C SER A 161 -25.76 24.23 -20.06
N SER A 162 -25.34 24.18 -18.79
CA SER A 162 -23.95 24.27 -18.37
C SER A 162 -23.74 23.46 -17.10
N ALA A 163 -22.71 22.62 -17.07
CA ALA A 163 -22.31 21.81 -15.93
C ALA A 163 -20.79 21.90 -15.77
N PRO A 164 -20.25 21.77 -14.55
CA PRO A 164 -18.83 21.55 -14.36
C PRO A 164 -18.39 20.25 -15.04
N ASP A 165 -17.21 20.26 -15.65
CA ASP A 165 -16.61 19.02 -16.16
C ASP A 165 -16.24 18.09 -15.01
N GLY A 166 -16.35 16.79 -15.27
CA GLY A 166 -16.18 15.71 -14.31
C GLY A 166 -17.49 15.16 -13.75
N ILE A 167 -17.34 14.20 -12.84
CA ILE A 167 -18.45 13.49 -12.19
C ILE A 167 -18.32 13.53 -10.67
N VAL A 168 -19.45 13.31 -9.98
CA VAL A 168 -19.51 13.07 -8.54
C VAL A 168 -19.87 11.61 -8.32
N VAL A 169 -19.13 10.94 -7.45
CA VAL A 169 -19.33 9.53 -7.12
C VAL A 169 -19.42 9.39 -5.62
N GLN A 170 -20.47 8.73 -5.14
CA GLN A 170 -20.63 8.49 -3.72
C GLN A 170 -19.49 7.61 -3.21
N SER A 171 -18.89 7.98 -2.08
CA SER A 171 -17.79 7.22 -1.46
C SER A 171 -18.11 5.74 -1.23
N GLY A 172 -19.37 5.42 -0.88
CA GLY A 172 -19.84 4.04 -0.73
C GLY A 172 -19.94 3.23 -2.02
N ASN A 173 -20.01 3.90 -3.18
CA ASN A 173 -20.11 3.27 -4.51
C ASN A 173 -18.81 3.33 -5.31
N PHE A 174 -17.84 4.16 -4.90
CA PHE A 174 -16.62 4.41 -5.67
C PHE A 174 -15.92 3.13 -6.14
N THR A 175 -15.71 2.16 -5.25
CA THR A 175 -15.02 0.89 -5.56
C THR A 175 -15.86 -0.10 -6.37
N ASN A 176 -17.15 0.19 -6.61
CA ASN A 176 -18.00 -0.56 -7.53
C ASN A 176 -17.96 0.03 -8.95
N VAL A 177 -17.64 1.32 -9.08
CA VAL A 177 -17.63 2.06 -10.36
C VAL A 177 -16.22 2.15 -10.92
N PHE A 178 -15.21 2.32 -10.06
CA PHE A 178 -13.80 2.47 -10.40
C PHE A 178 -12.98 1.32 -9.84
N LEU A 179 -11.95 0.93 -10.60
CA LEU A 179 -11.00 -0.09 -10.19
C LEU A 179 -9.58 0.48 -10.09
N PRO A 180 -8.83 0.10 -9.04
CA PRO A 180 -7.41 0.37 -8.99
C PRO A 180 -6.70 -0.51 -10.02
N GLN A 181 -5.81 0.11 -10.78
CA GLN A 181 -4.87 -0.50 -11.71
C GLN A 181 -3.46 -0.08 -11.30
N THR A 182 -2.55 -1.04 -11.22
CA THR A 182 -1.16 -0.79 -10.84
C THR A 182 -0.32 -0.67 -12.09
N LEU A 183 0.11 0.55 -12.42
CA LEU A 183 1.13 0.81 -13.43
C LEU A 183 2.50 0.57 -12.78
N VAL A 184 3.40 -0.11 -13.49
CA VAL A 184 4.68 -0.53 -12.92
C VAL A 184 5.84 0.18 -13.62
N PHE A 185 6.61 0.96 -12.84
CA PHE A 185 7.76 1.73 -13.30
C PHE A 185 9.10 1.14 -12.82
N SER A 186 10.21 1.59 -13.39
CA SER A 186 11.55 1.11 -13.03
C SER A 186 12.07 1.91 -11.84
N GLY A 187 12.42 1.23 -10.75
CA GLY A 187 13.16 1.81 -9.62
C GLY A 187 14.67 1.73 -9.84
N LEU A 188 15.41 1.84 -8.73
CA LEU A 188 16.86 1.66 -8.72
C LEU A 188 17.22 0.18 -8.96
N GLU A 189 18.26 -0.05 -9.76
CA GLU A 189 18.71 -1.38 -10.18
C GLU A 189 17.58 -2.22 -10.82
N ASN A 190 17.23 -3.36 -10.21
CA ASN A 190 16.23 -4.30 -10.74
C ASN A 190 14.85 -4.15 -10.08
N HIS A 191 14.66 -3.19 -9.18
CA HIS A 191 13.40 -2.99 -8.47
C HIS A 191 12.32 -2.39 -9.38
N LEU A 192 11.08 -2.68 -9.05
CA LEU A 192 9.91 -2.20 -9.76
C LEU A 192 9.01 -1.44 -8.78
N VAL A 193 8.55 -0.26 -9.19
CA VAL A 193 7.78 0.62 -8.31
C VAL A 193 6.36 0.71 -8.82
N PRO A 194 5.36 0.32 -8.02
CA PRO A 194 3.96 0.42 -8.41
C PRO A 194 3.43 1.86 -8.24
N ASP A 195 2.62 2.27 -9.21
CA ASP A 195 1.88 3.52 -9.27
C ASP A 195 0.39 3.18 -9.49
N VAL A 196 -0.44 3.42 -8.49
CA VAL A 196 -1.85 3.02 -8.50
C VAL A 196 -2.70 4.13 -9.12
N ARG A 197 -3.45 3.77 -10.17
CA ARG A 197 -4.41 4.64 -10.85
C ARG A 197 -5.81 4.04 -10.79
N TRP A 198 -6.85 4.87 -10.77
CA TRP A 198 -8.23 4.43 -10.74
C TRP A 198 -8.92 4.73 -12.06
N PHE A 199 -9.50 3.70 -12.70
CA PHE A 199 -10.24 3.84 -13.95
C PHE A 199 -11.65 3.25 -13.85
N PRO A 200 -12.64 3.77 -14.60
CA PRO A 200 -14.00 3.22 -14.60
C PRO A 200 -14.04 1.77 -15.12
N ASP A 201 -14.80 0.89 -14.46
CA ASP A 201 -14.91 -0.57 -14.76
C ASP A 201 -15.68 -0.88 -16.07
N ALA A 202 -16.10 0.12 -16.84
CA ALA A 202 -16.79 -0.06 -18.12
C ALA A 202 -15.91 0.31 -19.33
N VAL A 203 -14.78 0.97 -19.12
CA VAL A 203 -13.86 1.40 -20.18
C VAL A 203 -12.80 0.32 -20.37
N SER A 204 -12.39 0.03 -21.61
CA SER A 204 -11.37 -0.97 -21.95
C SER A 204 -10.11 -0.82 -21.05
N PRO A 205 -9.98 -1.57 -19.94
CA PRO A 205 -9.09 -1.19 -18.84
C PRO A 205 -7.63 -1.37 -19.24
N VAL A 206 -7.34 -2.38 -20.07
CA VAL A 206 -6.02 -2.61 -20.68
C VAL A 206 -5.58 -1.42 -21.53
N ARG A 207 -6.48 -0.85 -22.34
CA ARG A 207 -6.11 0.29 -23.21
C ARG A 207 -5.77 1.51 -22.36
N ARG A 208 -6.62 1.83 -21.38
CA ARG A 208 -6.43 3.00 -20.50
C ARG A 208 -5.14 2.89 -19.68
N ALA A 209 -4.88 1.72 -19.10
CA ALA A 209 -3.64 1.48 -18.35
C ALA A 209 -2.40 1.62 -19.22
N LEU A 210 -2.43 1.16 -20.48
CA LEU A 210 -1.31 1.29 -21.41
C LEU A 210 -1.09 2.72 -21.89
N GLU A 211 -2.16 3.49 -22.12
CA GLU A 211 -2.07 4.92 -22.43
C GLU A 211 -1.35 5.67 -21.31
N GLU A 212 -1.75 5.45 -20.06
CA GLU A 212 -1.12 6.12 -18.91
C GLU A 212 0.31 5.60 -18.63
N LEU A 213 0.58 4.31 -18.78
CA LEU A 213 1.93 3.74 -18.61
C LEU A 213 2.93 4.31 -19.63
N ILE A 214 2.52 4.41 -20.89
CA ILE A 214 3.40 4.72 -22.02
C ILE A 214 3.47 6.24 -22.27
N ASP A 215 2.32 6.90 -22.39
CA ASP A 215 2.23 8.32 -22.74
C ASP A 215 2.16 9.22 -21.48
N GLY A 216 1.45 8.79 -20.44
CA GLY A 216 1.29 9.54 -19.19
C GLY A 216 2.56 9.55 -18.33
N GLY A 217 3.21 8.40 -18.21
CA GLY A 217 4.40 8.22 -17.36
C GLY A 217 4.07 8.13 -15.87
N PRO A 218 5.10 8.12 -15.00
CA PRO A 218 4.91 7.96 -13.57
C PRO A 218 4.21 9.15 -12.94
N ALA A 219 3.54 8.92 -11.81
CA ALA A 219 2.87 9.95 -11.05
C ALA A 219 3.85 11.07 -10.66
N PRO A 220 3.44 12.36 -10.66
CA PRO A 220 4.33 13.46 -10.33
C PRO A 220 5.02 13.34 -8.96
N TRP A 221 4.40 12.67 -7.98
CA TRP A 221 4.99 12.49 -6.66
C TRP A 221 6.17 11.50 -6.65
N LEU A 222 6.27 10.62 -7.66
CA LEU A 222 7.37 9.67 -7.85
C LEU A 222 8.54 10.26 -8.66
N ASP A 223 8.49 11.55 -9.00
CA ASP A 223 9.58 12.22 -9.74
C ASP A 223 10.92 12.05 -9.01
N GLY A 224 11.97 11.75 -9.78
CA GLY A 224 13.30 11.45 -9.25
C GLY A 224 13.49 10.07 -8.62
N ALA A 225 12.42 9.37 -8.25
CA ALA A 225 12.49 8.03 -7.64
C ALA A 225 12.33 6.89 -8.67
N VAL A 226 11.67 7.15 -9.80
CA VAL A 226 11.34 6.13 -10.81
C VAL A 226 11.60 6.60 -12.24
N THR A 227 11.67 5.66 -13.18
CA THR A 227 11.78 5.95 -14.61
C THR A 227 10.85 5.08 -15.47
N SER A 228 10.43 5.62 -16.61
CA SER A 228 9.67 4.88 -17.64
C SER A 228 10.60 4.34 -18.72
N ALA A 229 10.42 3.07 -19.10
CA ALA A 229 11.12 2.51 -20.25
C ALA A 229 10.62 3.09 -21.58
N PHE A 230 9.46 3.75 -21.56
CA PHE A 230 8.78 4.32 -22.72
C PHE A 230 9.10 5.79 -22.99
N SER A 231 10.02 6.43 -22.25
CA SER A 231 10.34 7.86 -22.47
C SER A 231 10.69 8.19 -23.94
N GLY A 232 9.83 8.94 -24.63
CA GLY A 232 9.98 9.26 -26.07
C GLY A 232 9.47 8.18 -27.04
N ILE A 233 8.66 7.24 -26.56
CA ILE A 233 7.92 6.24 -27.33
C ILE A 233 6.43 6.50 -27.06
N SER A 234 5.60 6.45 -28.09
CA SER A 234 4.16 6.68 -27.94
C SER A 234 3.35 5.41 -28.10
N PHE A 235 2.20 5.35 -27.43
CA PHE A 235 1.22 4.28 -27.59
C PHE A 235 0.40 4.47 -28.88
N GLU A 236 0.32 3.44 -29.71
CA GLU A 236 -0.46 3.48 -30.97
C GLU A 236 -1.73 2.61 -30.91
N GLY A 237 -1.82 1.70 -29.93
CA GLY A 237 -3.00 0.87 -29.72
C GLY A 237 -2.69 -0.49 -29.12
N VAL A 238 -3.76 -1.21 -28.76
CA VAL A 238 -3.68 -2.58 -28.23
C VAL A 238 -4.78 -3.46 -28.80
N GLN A 239 -4.44 -4.73 -29.06
CA GLN A 239 -5.39 -5.79 -29.38
C GLN A 239 -5.23 -6.92 -28.36
N VAL A 240 -6.33 -7.39 -27.78
CA VAL A 240 -6.30 -8.50 -26.81
C VAL A 240 -7.02 -9.70 -27.41
N ASP A 241 -6.25 -10.75 -27.72
CA ASP A 241 -6.74 -11.98 -28.32
C ASP A 241 -6.25 -13.19 -27.50
N ASP A 242 -7.18 -14.04 -27.04
CA ASP A 242 -6.89 -15.28 -26.30
C ASP A 242 -5.88 -15.08 -25.15
N GLY A 243 -6.08 -14.00 -24.36
CA GLY A 243 -5.21 -13.65 -23.23
C GLY A 243 -3.85 -13.06 -23.62
N THR A 244 -3.58 -12.81 -24.91
CA THR A 244 -2.37 -12.12 -25.38
C THR A 244 -2.69 -10.66 -25.73
N ALA A 245 -2.03 -9.71 -25.07
CA ALA A 245 -2.08 -8.29 -25.43
C ALA A 245 -0.99 -7.96 -26.47
N THR A 246 -1.39 -7.57 -27.68
CA THR A 246 -0.49 -7.07 -28.72
C THR A 246 -0.51 -5.54 -28.71
N VAL A 247 0.57 -4.94 -28.22
CA VAL A 247 0.77 -3.51 -28.03
C VAL A 247 1.50 -2.93 -29.23
N SER A 248 0.90 -1.95 -29.88
CA SER A 248 1.49 -1.19 -30.98
C SER A 248 2.16 0.07 -30.42
N LEU A 249 3.42 0.26 -30.76
CA LEU A 249 4.27 1.36 -30.30
C LEU A 249 4.79 2.15 -31.49
N SER A 250 5.10 3.42 -31.24
CA SER A 250 5.71 4.30 -32.24
C SER A 250 7.08 3.79 -32.74
N SER A 251 7.49 4.30 -33.91
CA SER A 251 8.69 3.81 -34.61
C SER A 251 9.99 3.89 -33.80
N GLU A 252 10.07 4.82 -32.86
CA GLU A 252 11.20 5.04 -31.95
C GLU A 252 11.49 3.80 -31.08
N ALA A 253 10.49 2.97 -30.78
CA ALA A 253 10.66 1.71 -30.07
C ALA A 253 11.55 0.72 -30.85
N ALA A 254 11.55 0.79 -32.18
CA ALA A 254 12.40 -0.03 -33.04
C ALA A 254 13.88 0.41 -33.06
N ASP A 255 14.20 1.59 -32.52
CA ASP A 255 15.57 2.10 -32.36
C ASP A 255 16.08 1.95 -30.91
N ALA A 256 15.20 1.64 -29.96
CA ALA A 256 15.56 1.39 -28.57
C ALA A 256 16.57 0.23 -28.43
N SER A 257 17.48 0.32 -27.45
CA SER A 257 18.46 -0.74 -27.15
C SER A 257 17.79 -2.06 -26.75
N SER A 258 18.51 -3.18 -26.84
CA SER A 258 17.97 -4.49 -26.43
C SER A 258 17.57 -4.52 -24.95
N SER A 259 18.37 -3.94 -24.05
CA SER A 259 18.03 -3.85 -22.62
C SER A 259 16.80 -2.98 -22.37
N ARG A 260 16.66 -1.85 -23.08
CA ARG A 260 15.48 -0.99 -22.96
C ARG A 260 14.21 -1.70 -23.44
N ARG A 261 14.30 -2.50 -24.51
CA ARG A 261 13.17 -3.35 -24.94
C ARG A 261 12.83 -4.43 -23.92
N ALA A 262 13.81 -5.04 -23.27
CA ALA A 262 13.56 -5.96 -22.17
C ALA A 262 12.76 -5.27 -21.05
N ARG A 263 13.21 -4.08 -20.62
CA ARG A 263 12.51 -3.31 -19.57
C ARG A 263 11.11 -2.84 -19.98
N MET A 264 10.90 -2.43 -21.24
CA MET A 264 9.56 -2.14 -21.77
C MET A 264 8.64 -3.36 -21.68
N GLN A 265 9.14 -4.54 -22.08
CA GLN A 265 8.37 -5.78 -21.98
C GLN A 265 8.01 -6.08 -20.52
N THR A 266 8.97 -5.98 -19.59
CA THR A 266 8.74 -6.16 -18.15
C THR A 266 7.68 -5.22 -17.60
N GLN A 267 7.78 -3.91 -17.87
CA GLN A 267 6.79 -2.94 -17.38
C GLN A 267 5.37 -3.27 -17.87
N LEU A 268 5.22 -3.70 -19.13
CA LEU A 268 3.93 -4.12 -19.67
C LEU A 268 3.39 -5.39 -19.02
N GLU A 269 4.23 -6.42 -18.89
CA GLU A 269 3.84 -7.71 -18.29
C GLU A 269 3.40 -7.52 -16.84
N GLN A 270 4.17 -6.75 -16.06
CA GLN A 270 3.88 -6.49 -14.65
C GLN A 270 2.60 -5.67 -14.48
N THR A 271 2.42 -4.62 -15.31
CA THR A 271 1.20 -3.79 -15.30
C THR A 271 -0.05 -4.59 -15.69
N LEU A 272 0.05 -5.49 -16.67
CA LEU A 272 -1.10 -6.24 -17.20
C LEU A 272 -1.39 -7.56 -16.46
N SER A 273 -0.51 -8.00 -15.57
CA SER A 273 -0.61 -9.28 -14.84
C SER A 273 -1.93 -9.44 -14.07
N SER A 274 -2.48 -8.35 -13.54
CA SER A 274 -3.74 -8.32 -12.79
C SER A 274 -4.99 -8.23 -13.69
N MET A 275 -4.82 -8.01 -15.00
CA MET A 275 -5.90 -7.69 -15.94
C MET A 275 -6.31 -8.88 -16.82
N ASN A 276 -6.10 -10.11 -16.33
CA ASN A 276 -6.43 -11.35 -17.05
C ASN A 276 -5.69 -11.47 -18.41
N VAL A 277 -4.54 -10.81 -18.53
CA VAL A 277 -3.59 -10.93 -19.64
C VAL A 277 -2.50 -11.90 -19.22
N THR A 278 -2.29 -12.92 -20.04
CA THR A 278 -1.33 -14.01 -19.79
C THR A 278 -0.02 -13.86 -20.55
N SER A 279 0.02 -12.98 -21.56
CA SER A 279 1.23 -12.71 -22.32
C SER A 279 1.13 -11.36 -23.03
N VAL A 280 2.26 -10.70 -23.22
CA VAL A 280 2.34 -9.42 -23.91
C VAL A 280 3.25 -9.50 -25.13
N ARG A 281 2.89 -8.83 -26.22
CA ARG A 281 3.76 -8.63 -27.38
C ARG A 281 3.82 -7.18 -27.77
N MET A 282 5.03 -6.65 -27.90
CA MET A 282 5.27 -5.35 -28.51
C MET A 282 5.41 -5.46 -30.04
N THR A 283 4.89 -4.47 -30.74
CA THR A 283 4.97 -4.35 -32.21
C THR A 283 5.22 -2.90 -32.64
N VAL A 284 5.87 -2.74 -33.78
CA VAL A 284 6.04 -1.45 -34.49
C VAL A 284 5.67 -1.71 -35.95
N ASP A 285 4.73 -0.94 -36.50
CA ASP A 285 4.20 -1.15 -37.87
C ASP A 285 3.78 -2.63 -38.12
N GLY A 286 3.23 -3.30 -37.10
CA GLY A 286 2.84 -4.71 -37.14
C GLY A 286 4.01 -5.71 -37.09
N SER A 287 5.27 -5.26 -37.06
CA SER A 287 6.45 -6.11 -36.89
C SER A 287 6.74 -6.35 -35.41
N ARG A 288 6.95 -7.61 -35.02
CA ARG A 288 7.23 -7.96 -33.62
C ARG A 288 8.54 -7.35 -33.15
N LEU A 289 8.48 -6.68 -32.01
CA LEU A 289 9.61 -6.19 -31.25
C LEU A 289 9.98 -7.23 -30.18
N THR A 290 11.26 -7.54 -30.02
CA THR A 290 11.76 -8.51 -29.03
C THR A 290 12.95 -7.95 -28.26
N GLY A 291 13.05 -8.29 -26.99
CA GLY A 291 14.23 -8.11 -26.14
C GLY A 291 14.70 -9.45 -25.56
N PRO A 292 15.87 -9.48 -24.90
CA PRO A 292 16.21 -10.56 -23.97
C PRO A 292 15.27 -10.58 -22.77
N THR A 293 15.36 -11.62 -21.94
CA THR A 293 14.75 -11.64 -20.60
C THR A 293 15.37 -10.53 -19.75
N ASP A 294 14.52 -9.88 -18.96
CA ASP A 294 14.93 -8.88 -17.98
C ASP A 294 14.97 -9.50 -16.58
N THR A 295 15.70 -8.86 -15.69
CA THR A 295 15.84 -9.30 -14.30
C THR A 295 15.11 -8.34 -13.38
N ILE A 296 14.34 -8.88 -12.44
CA ILE A 296 13.61 -8.12 -11.43
C ILE A 296 14.03 -8.59 -10.03
N ALA A 297 14.03 -7.68 -9.07
CA ALA A 297 14.26 -8.01 -7.66
C ALA A 297 13.03 -8.73 -7.08
N GLU A 298 13.24 -9.68 -6.17
CA GLU A 298 12.16 -10.34 -5.44
C GLU A 298 11.86 -9.55 -4.15
N GLU A 299 10.63 -9.06 -4.02
CA GLU A 299 10.24 -8.20 -2.89
C GLU A 299 9.43 -8.93 -1.81
N GLU A 300 9.20 -10.24 -1.94
CA GLU A 300 8.34 -10.98 -1.02
C GLU A 300 9.16 -11.74 0.04
N PRO A 301 9.17 -11.27 1.31
CA PRO A 301 9.94 -11.90 2.39
C PRO A 301 9.40 -13.30 2.72
N ASP A 302 10.13 -14.01 3.60
CA ASP A 302 9.69 -15.28 4.14
C ASP A 302 8.32 -15.15 4.84
N ALA A 303 7.47 -16.17 4.67
CA ALA A 303 6.14 -16.22 5.26
C ALA A 303 6.16 -16.37 6.80
N ARG A 304 7.27 -16.81 7.38
CA ARG A 304 7.45 -17.00 8.83
C ARG A 304 7.72 -15.66 9.51
N ALA A 305 7.32 -15.54 10.77
CA ALA A 305 7.66 -14.37 11.56
C ALA A 305 9.09 -14.50 12.06
N ILE A 306 9.86 -13.41 12.08
CA ILE A 306 11.12 -13.36 12.81
C ILE A 306 10.81 -12.78 14.19
N VAL A 307 11.20 -13.49 15.24
CA VAL A 307 10.90 -13.10 16.61
C VAL A 307 12.14 -13.24 17.49
N MET A 308 12.22 -12.39 18.50
CA MET A 308 13.10 -12.56 19.64
C MET A 308 12.26 -12.96 20.86
N THR A 309 12.68 -14.00 21.56
CA THR A 309 12.16 -14.38 22.88
C THR A 309 13.12 -13.88 23.96
N LYS A 310 12.86 -14.22 25.22
CA LYS A 310 13.75 -13.91 26.34
C LYS A 310 15.19 -14.46 26.16
N ASP A 311 15.38 -15.53 25.39
CA ASP A 311 16.62 -16.30 25.30
C ASP A 311 16.94 -16.85 23.90
N ASP A 312 16.21 -16.46 22.86
CA ASP A 312 16.46 -16.91 21.48
C ASP A 312 16.00 -15.91 20.41
N PHE A 313 16.46 -16.10 19.17
CA PHE A 313 16.09 -15.27 18.02
C PHE A 313 16.07 -16.07 16.72
N GLY A 314 15.05 -15.87 15.87
CA GLY A 314 14.98 -16.48 14.55
C GLY A 314 13.56 -16.59 14.00
N TYR A 315 13.36 -17.48 13.02
CA TYR A 315 12.06 -17.73 12.43
C TYR A 315 11.15 -18.54 13.36
N LEU A 316 9.95 -18.04 13.65
CA LEU A 316 8.93 -18.78 14.39
C LEU A 316 8.32 -19.86 13.48
N ALA A 317 8.64 -21.13 13.75
CA ALA A 317 8.15 -22.28 13.01
C ALA A 317 7.67 -23.38 13.97
N GLY A 318 6.38 -23.71 13.94
CA GLY A 318 5.83 -24.78 14.77
C GLY A 318 5.93 -24.56 16.30
N GLY A 319 6.18 -23.33 16.73
CA GLY A 319 6.36 -22.97 18.16
C GLY A 319 7.79 -23.11 18.64
N GLU A 320 8.70 -23.46 17.73
CA GLU A 320 10.15 -23.41 17.93
C GLU A 320 10.73 -22.24 17.14
N ILE A 321 11.94 -21.84 17.50
CA ILE A 321 12.72 -20.85 16.78
C ILE A 321 13.71 -21.58 15.88
N GLU A 322 13.60 -21.33 14.58
CA GLU A 322 14.57 -21.79 13.59
C GLU A 322 15.62 -20.70 13.37
N GLU A 323 16.89 -21.07 13.55
CA GLU A 323 18.00 -20.13 13.50
C GLU A 323 18.17 -19.51 12.10
N ILE A 324 18.48 -18.22 12.10
CA ILE A 324 18.97 -17.47 10.95
C ILE A 324 20.50 -17.52 11.01
N PRO A 325 21.17 -18.16 10.05
CA PRO A 325 22.63 -18.31 10.06
C PRO A 325 23.34 -16.97 10.26
N GLY A 326 24.31 -16.96 11.18
CA GLY A 326 25.11 -15.77 11.55
C GLY A 326 24.38 -14.78 12.47
N LEU A 327 23.10 -14.49 12.25
CA LEU A 327 22.35 -13.52 13.05
C LEU A 327 21.84 -14.06 14.40
N SER A 328 21.28 -15.27 14.42
CA SER A 328 20.67 -15.82 15.64
C SER A 328 21.64 -15.93 16.80
N ASP A 329 22.88 -16.35 16.53
CA ASP A 329 23.89 -16.48 17.58
C ASP A 329 24.26 -15.13 18.19
N VAL A 330 24.53 -14.13 17.35
CA VAL A 330 24.89 -12.79 17.84
C VAL A 330 23.74 -12.15 18.61
N ILE A 331 22.50 -12.24 18.09
CA ILE A 331 21.33 -11.63 18.74
C ILE A 331 21.05 -12.30 20.09
N ARG A 332 21.10 -13.63 20.15
CA ARG A 332 20.95 -14.39 21.38
C ARG A 332 22.04 -14.08 22.39
N GLU A 333 23.29 -13.97 21.93
CA GLU A 333 24.42 -13.75 22.83
C GLU A 333 24.53 -12.32 23.34
N ARG A 334 23.98 -11.31 22.65
CA ARG A 334 24.17 -9.89 23.00
C ARG A 334 22.89 -9.11 23.29
N PHE A 335 21.74 -9.49 22.74
CA PHE A 335 20.58 -8.60 22.67
C PHE A 335 19.30 -9.17 23.29
N THR A 336 19.25 -10.46 23.62
CA THR A 336 18.09 -11.03 24.33
C THR A 336 18.09 -10.67 25.83
N PRO A 337 16.91 -10.55 26.48
CA PRO A 337 16.81 -10.24 27.91
C PRO A 337 17.60 -11.16 28.87
N GLU A 338 17.72 -12.46 28.58
CA GLU A 338 18.46 -13.41 29.42
C GLU A 338 19.96 -13.50 29.07
N SER A 339 20.45 -12.70 28.11
CA SER A 339 21.87 -12.67 27.78
C SER A 339 22.70 -12.03 28.89
N GLU A 340 23.79 -12.70 29.28
CA GLU A 340 24.79 -12.12 30.19
C GLU A 340 25.58 -10.96 29.56
N GLN A 341 25.63 -10.87 28.22
CA GLN A 341 26.33 -9.79 27.51
C GLN A 341 25.39 -8.63 27.14
N ALA A 342 24.08 -8.75 27.40
CA ALA A 342 23.14 -7.66 27.18
C ALA A 342 23.39 -6.46 28.10
N ASP A 343 24.11 -6.65 29.22
CA ASP A 343 24.42 -5.59 30.20
C ASP A 343 23.16 -4.81 30.66
N ASP A 344 22.04 -5.53 30.88
CA ASP A 344 20.71 -4.98 31.19
C ASP A 344 20.17 -4.01 30.09
N ASP A 345 20.58 -4.19 28.83
CA ASP A 345 20.18 -3.38 27.67
C ASP A 345 19.78 -4.26 26.46
N PRO A 346 18.65 -5.00 26.54
CA PRO A 346 18.18 -5.87 25.46
C PRO A 346 17.68 -5.08 24.26
N ALA A 347 17.52 -5.76 23.11
CA ALA A 347 16.88 -5.19 21.94
C ALA A 347 15.37 -4.95 22.18
N THR A 348 14.89 -3.83 21.65
CA THR A 348 13.48 -3.43 21.63
C THR A 348 12.93 -3.33 20.21
N SER A 349 13.80 -3.17 19.22
CA SER A 349 13.45 -3.22 17.79
C SER A 349 14.57 -3.87 16.99
N ILE A 350 14.17 -4.70 16.01
CA ILE A 350 15.08 -5.39 15.09
C ILE A 350 14.48 -5.34 13.68
N THR A 351 15.27 -4.86 12.72
CA THR A 351 14.96 -4.93 11.28
C THR A 351 16.06 -5.71 10.58
N VAL A 352 15.70 -6.73 9.80
CA VAL A 352 16.61 -7.66 9.12
C VAL A 352 16.67 -7.33 7.63
N ALA A 353 17.88 -7.34 7.07
CA ALA A 353 18.14 -7.11 5.66
C ALA A 353 17.52 -8.20 4.76
N PRO A 354 17.22 -7.89 3.47
CA PRO A 354 16.58 -8.84 2.57
C PRO A 354 17.29 -10.18 2.46
N ASP A 355 18.61 -10.15 2.29
CA ASP A 355 19.50 -11.30 2.13
C ASP A 355 19.94 -11.96 3.44
N LEU A 356 19.39 -11.50 4.58
CA LEU A 356 19.73 -11.96 5.92
C LEU A 356 21.21 -11.72 6.29
N SER A 357 21.94 -10.89 5.54
CA SER A 357 23.35 -10.59 5.79
C SER A 357 23.55 -9.67 7.00
N GLY A 358 22.51 -8.99 7.46
CA GLY A 358 22.61 -8.12 8.61
C GLY A 358 21.27 -7.71 9.22
N ALA A 359 21.34 -7.06 10.38
CA ALA A 359 20.21 -6.52 11.11
C ALA A 359 20.53 -5.18 11.77
N ALA A 360 19.60 -4.22 11.65
CA ALA A 360 19.59 -3.01 12.44
C ALA A 360 18.89 -3.30 13.77
N VAL A 361 19.52 -2.95 14.88
CA VAL A 361 19.02 -3.22 16.24
C VAL A 361 18.97 -1.93 17.04
N GLN A 362 17.85 -1.69 17.71
CA GLN A 362 17.75 -0.68 18.77
C GLN A 362 17.59 -1.36 20.12
N THR A 363 18.36 -0.90 21.11
CA THR A 363 18.28 -1.41 22.49
C THR A 363 17.39 -0.53 23.38
N GLU A 364 17.08 -0.99 24.59
CA GLU A 364 16.26 -0.28 25.58
C GLU A 364 16.83 1.10 25.96
N SER A 365 18.17 1.24 25.94
CA SER A 365 18.88 2.51 26.13
C SER A 365 18.78 3.47 24.94
N GLY A 366 18.20 3.01 23.82
CA GLY A 366 17.99 3.78 22.60
C GLY A 366 19.19 3.81 21.66
N VAL A 367 20.23 3.00 21.91
CA VAL A 367 21.43 2.89 21.08
C VAL A 367 21.12 2.09 19.81
N LEU A 368 21.60 2.57 18.66
CA LEU A 368 21.44 1.90 17.37
C LEU A 368 22.70 1.10 17.00
N TRP A 369 22.49 -0.13 16.53
CA TRP A 369 23.54 -1.06 16.12
C TRP A 369 23.29 -1.57 14.70
N TRP A 370 24.37 -1.85 13.98
CA TRP A 370 24.35 -2.66 12.77
C TRP A 370 25.09 -3.98 13.05
N ILE A 371 24.39 -5.08 12.81
CA ILE A 371 24.89 -6.43 13.03
C ILE A 371 25.03 -7.11 11.67
N GLU A 372 26.25 -7.39 11.25
CA GLU A 372 26.55 -8.22 10.07
C GLU A 372 26.71 -9.69 10.46
N ALA A 373 25.99 -10.58 9.77
CA ALA A 373 25.98 -12.01 10.05
C ALA A 373 27.37 -12.68 10.07
N GLU A 374 28.31 -12.15 9.28
CA GLU A 374 29.66 -12.70 9.10
C GLU A 374 30.76 -11.89 9.83
N ALA A 375 30.44 -10.80 10.51
CA ALA A 375 31.46 -10.00 11.18
C ALA A 375 31.84 -10.59 12.55
N GLU A 376 33.12 -10.45 12.91
CA GLU A 376 33.65 -10.94 14.19
C GLU A 376 33.38 -9.98 15.35
N THR A 377 33.11 -8.71 15.06
CA THR A 377 32.89 -7.64 16.03
C THR A 377 31.87 -6.64 15.52
N PHE A 378 31.08 -6.07 16.43
CA PHE A 378 30.05 -5.07 16.13
C PHE A 378 30.28 -3.84 17.00
N GLU A 379 30.10 -2.66 16.41
CA GLU A 379 30.11 -1.38 17.12
C GLU A 379 28.77 -0.68 16.93
N PRO A 380 28.34 0.17 17.89
CA PRO A 380 27.16 1.00 17.71
C PRO A 380 27.33 1.95 16.53
N LEU A 381 26.26 2.13 15.75
CA LEU A 381 26.19 3.18 14.71
C LEU A 381 26.24 4.57 15.33
N THR A 382 25.63 4.71 16.51
CA THR A 382 25.64 5.93 17.31
C THR A 382 25.43 5.59 18.78
N PHE A 383 26.09 6.35 19.64
CA PHE A 383 25.89 6.27 21.10
C PHE A 383 24.84 7.28 21.59
N GLU A 384 24.27 8.07 20.70
CA GLU A 384 23.19 9.00 21.03
C GLU A 384 21.87 8.24 21.22
N SER A 385 21.01 8.74 22.09
CA SER A 385 19.67 8.19 22.36
C SER A 385 18.58 9.09 21.74
N GLY A 386 17.31 8.73 21.93
CA GLY A 386 16.17 9.51 21.42
C GLY A 386 15.90 9.27 19.94
N TRP A 387 16.27 8.09 19.44
CA TRP A 387 16.01 7.68 18.07
C TRP A 387 14.66 6.96 17.98
N ALA A 388 13.89 7.21 16.93
CA ALA A 388 12.80 6.34 16.52
C ALA A 388 13.34 4.95 16.16
N ALA A 389 12.49 3.93 16.27
CA ALA A 389 12.85 2.56 15.87
C ALA A 389 13.41 2.53 14.44
N PRO A 390 14.56 1.86 14.20
CA PRO A 390 15.23 1.91 12.91
C PRO A 390 14.50 1.04 11.88
N THR A 391 14.47 1.52 10.64
CA THR A 391 14.06 0.73 9.47
C THR A 391 15.23 0.53 8.51
N LEU A 392 15.16 -0.47 7.65
CA LEU A 392 16.16 -0.75 6.61
C LEU A 392 15.53 -0.51 5.24
N ASP A 393 16.35 -0.14 4.27
CA ASP A 393 15.98 -0.16 2.86
C ASP A 393 16.64 -1.35 2.13
N PRO A 394 16.18 -1.72 0.92
CA PRO A 394 16.75 -2.86 0.19
C PRO A 394 18.19 -2.62 -0.30
N PHE A 395 18.73 -1.41 -0.15
CA PHE A 395 20.08 -1.03 -0.56
C PHE A 395 21.06 -0.96 0.61
N GLY A 396 20.64 -1.41 1.80
CA GLY A 396 21.49 -1.53 2.98
C GLY A 396 21.64 -0.24 3.79
N TYR A 397 20.81 0.78 3.57
CA TYR A 397 20.79 1.93 4.47
C TYR A 397 19.86 1.69 5.65
N ILE A 398 20.33 2.08 6.83
CA ILE A 398 19.58 2.10 8.08
C ILE A 398 19.02 3.49 8.25
N TRP A 399 17.73 3.60 8.54
CA TRP A 399 16.99 4.86 8.62
C TRP A 399 16.42 5.05 10.03
N SER A 400 16.53 6.27 10.55
CA SER A 400 15.88 6.68 11.80
C SER A 400 15.64 8.20 11.83
N ALA A 401 14.93 8.67 12.85
CA ALA A 401 14.75 10.09 13.17
C ALA A 401 15.08 10.29 14.64
N GLN A 402 15.55 11.49 15.00
CA GLN A 402 15.93 11.82 16.37
C GLN A 402 14.96 12.83 16.98
N ASP A 403 14.64 12.66 18.26
CA ASP A 403 13.87 13.61 19.03
C ASP A 403 14.55 15.00 19.03
N GLY A 404 13.78 16.04 18.72
CA GLY A 404 14.26 17.42 18.68
C GLY A 404 14.96 17.81 17.36
N ASP A 405 15.15 16.86 16.44
CA ASP A 405 15.49 17.12 15.04
C ASP A 405 14.21 17.21 14.20
N GLU A 406 13.53 18.35 14.33
CA GLU A 406 12.31 18.63 13.57
C GLU A 406 12.54 18.43 12.06
N ASP A 407 11.63 17.72 11.41
CA ASP A 407 11.58 17.53 9.95
C ASP A 407 12.88 16.96 9.33
N ARG A 408 13.57 16.06 10.06
CA ARG A 408 14.81 15.43 9.63
C ARG A 408 14.80 13.91 9.78
N LEU A 409 15.30 13.24 8.73
CA LEU A 409 15.64 11.83 8.72
C LEU A 409 17.16 11.65 8.69
N TRP A 410 17.62 10.52 9.21
CA TRP A 410 19.02 10.12 9.21
C TRP A 410 19.18 8.76 8.55
N ALA A 411 20.19 8.62 7.70
CA ALA A 411 20.51 7.37 7.03
C ALA A 411 21.99 6.99 7.23
N TRP A 412 22.26 5.73 7.58
CA TRP A 412 23.62 5.17 7.67
C TRP A 412 23.80 4.14 6.56
N GLY A 413 24.84 4.31 5.74
CA GLY A 413 25.30 3.29 4.80
C GLY A 413 26.66 2.72 5.23
N ALA A 414 27.38 2.08 4.30
CA ALA A 414 28.65 1.39 4.60
C ALA A 414 29.82 2.29 5.07
N ASP A 415 29.75 3.61 4.86
CA ASP A 415 30.84 4.54 5.17
C ASP A 415 30.80 5.10 6.63
N ASP A 416 30.00 4.48 7.52
CA ASP A 416 29.76 4.78 8.95
C ASP A 416 29.29 6.20 9.31
N ASN A 417 29.31 7.15 8.38
CA ASN A 417 28.89 8.53 8.62
C ASN A 417 27.40 8.70 8.28
N PRO A 418 26.57 9.18 9.23
CA PRO A 418 25.16 9.42 8.96
C PRO A 418 24.93 10.56 7.98
N ILE A 419 23.97 10.37 7.09
CA ILE A 419 23.45 11.36 6.13
C ILE A 419 22.19 11.97 6.75
N GLY A 420 22.22 13.27 7.03
CA GLY A 420 21.05 14.02 7.50
C GLY A 420 20.24 14.57 6.32
N LEU A 421 18.94 14.28 6.29
CA LEU A 421 18.03 14.61 5.20
C LEU A 421 16.85 15.42 5.73
N THR A 422 16.73 16.67 5.30
CA THR A 422 15.56 17.52 5.60
C THR A 422 14.40 17.14 4.68
N THR A 423 13.20 17.01 5.24
CA THR A 423 12.05 16.42 4.53
C THR A 423 11.06 17.45 3.97
N ASP A 424 11.11 18.72 4.39
CA ASP A 424 10.15 19.78 4.04
C ASP A 424 8.69 19.42 4.34
N LEU A 425 8.44 18.43 5.20
CA LEU A 425 7.12 17.95 5.60
C LEU A 425 6.53 18.78 6.75
N SER A 426 7.34 19.67 7.36
CA SER A 426 6.97 20.48 8.53
C SER A 426 6.49 19.62 9.71
N LEU A 427 7.09 18.45 9.91
CA LEU A 427 6.80 17.60 11.05
C LEU A 427 7.52 18.13 12.31
N THR A 428 6.82 18.18 13.43
CA THR A 428 7.40 18.55 14.74
C THR A 428 8.18 17.39 15.35
N ASP A 429 7.80 16.17 15.00
CA ASP A 429 8.44 14.93 15.44
C ASP A 429 8.07 13.79 14.49
N ILE A 430 8.87 12.73 14.54
CA ILE A 430 8.68 11.48 13.79
C ILE A 430 8.71 10.35 14.79
N THR A 431 7.60 9.61 14.91
CA THR A 431 7.42 8.54 15.90
C THR A 431 7.79 7.17 15.32
N SER A 432 7.45 6.90 14.05
CA SER A 432 7.76 5.65 13.37
C SER A 432 7.89 5.87 11.87
N MET A 433 8.68 5.01 11.21
CA MET A 433 8.91 5.07 9.77
C MET A 433 9.14 3.69 9.16
N SER A 434 8.86 3.56 7.88
CA SER A 434 9.10 2.33 7.12
C SER A 434 9.43 2.65 5.67
N VAL A 435 10.58 2.17 5.19
CA VAL A 435 10.96 2.26 3.77
C VAL A 435 10.32 1.12 2.99
N SER A 436 9.85 1.39 1.77
CA SER A 436 9.25 0.38 0.91
C SER A 436 10.28 -0.66 0.47
N ARG A 437 9.82 -1.85 0.09
CA ARG A 437 10.68 -2.96 -0.34
C ARG A 437 11.37 -2.70 -1.67
N ASP A 438 10.82 -1.79 -2.48
CA ASP A 438 11.46 -1.25 -3.69
C ASP A 438 12.47 -0.12 -3.40
N GLY A 439 12.52 0.37 -2.16
CA GLY A 439 13.46 1.41 -1.71
C GLY A 439 13.24 2.79 -2.33
N ALA A 440 12.14 3.02 -3.03
CA ALA A 440 11.78 4.26 -3.71
C ALA A 440 10.71 5.09 -2.98
N ARG A 441 10.16 4.59 -1.86
CA ARG A 441 9.08 5.23 -1.09
C ARG A 441 9.30 5.05 0.40
N ILE A 442 8.73 5.96 1.19
CA ILE A 442 8.77 5.92 2.65
C ILE A 442 7.40 6.27 3.23
N ALA A 443 7.03 5.57 4.30
CA ALA A 443 5.88 5.89 5.14
C ALA A 443 6.38 6.41 6.50
N ILE A 444 5.78 7.50 6.98
CA ILE A 444 6.20 8.18 8.21
C ILE A 444 4.95 8.46 9.06
N ILE A 445 5.02 8.14 10.35
CA ILE A 445 4.10 8.65 11.37
C ILE A 445 4.82 9.75 12.13
N GLY A 446 4.16 10.89 12.28
CA GLY A 446 4.67 12.01 13.06
C GLY A 446 3.55 12.98 13.41
N HIS A 447 3.90 14.16 13.91
CA HIS A 447 2.95 15.22 14.18
C HIS A 447 3.18 16.43 13.27
N ARG A 448 2.07 17.02 12.84
CA ARG A 448 2.03 18.31 12.16
C ARG A 448 0.98 19.18 12.84
N ASP A 449 1.36 20.38 13.26
CA ASP A 449 0.49 21.28 14.01
C ASP A 449 -0.17 20.59 15.22
N ASP A 450 0.62 19.78 15.96
CA ASP A 450 0.21 18.94 17.09
C ASP A 450 -0.84 17.85 16.76
N GLN A 451 -1.06 17.53 15.48
CA GLN A 451 -1.95 16.45 15.06
C GLN A 451 -1.18 15.26 14.47
N PRO A 452 -1.51 14.01 14.87
CA PRO A 452 -0.85 12.84 14.33
C PRO A 452 -1.21 12.67 12.86
N VAL A 453 -0.20 12.43 12.03
CA VAL A 453 -0.34 12.25 10.57
C VAL A 453 0.40 11.00 10.10
N LEU A 454 -0.16 10.35 9.09
CA LEU A 454 0.55 9.39 8.25
C LEU A 454 0.93 10.09 6.94
N VAL A 455 2.23 10.10 6.64
CA VAL A 455 2.80 10.62 5.40
C VAL A 455 3.31 9.47 4.55
N ILE A 456 3.02 9.51 3.26
CA ILE A 456 3.60 8.61 2.25
C ILE A 456 4.26 9.50 1.20
N ALA A 457 5.56 9.32 1.01
CA ALA A 457 6.37 10.12 0.10
C ALA A 457 7.32 9.26 -0.73
N SER A 458 7.81 9.79 -1.85
CA SER A 458 8.89 9.16 -2.60
C SER A 458 10.25 9.44 -1.97
N LEU A 459 11.21 8.56 -2.23
CA LEU A 459 12.57 8.64 -1.75
C LEU A 459 13.52 8.83 -2.92
N SER A 460 14.25 9.96 -2.90
CA SER A 460 15.20 10.31 -3.96
C SER A 460 16.60 9.82 -3.62
N ARG A 461 17.31 9.33 -4.65
CA ARG A 461 18.69 8.84 -4.56
C ARG A 461 19.52 9.38 -5.71
N ASP A 462 20.84 9.41 -5.52
CA ASP A 462 21.76 9.69 -6.62
C ASP A 462 22.05 8.43 -7.46
N GLY A 463 22.93 8.57 -8.45
CA GLY A 463 23.27 7.49 -9.39
C GLY A 463 24.03 6.31 -8.76
N ASP A 464 24.55 6.47 -7.54
CA ASP A 464 25.23 5.42 -6.77
C ASP A 464 24.30 4.80 -5.72
N GLY A 465 23.02 5.20 -5.69
CA GLY A 465 22.02 4.70 -4.75
C GLY A 465 22.01 5.39 -3.38
N VAL A 466 22.85 6.42 -3.21
CA VAL A 466 22.93 7.18 -1.96
C VAL A 466 21.66 8.00 -1.78
N PRO A 467 20.98 7.93 -0.63
CA PRO A 467 19.79 8.73 -0.39
C PRO A 467 20.11 10.23 -0.34
N THR A 468 19.32 11.02 -1.06
CA THR A 468 19.53 12.48 -1.18
C THR A 468 18.39 13.30 -0.58
N GLY A 469 17.25 12.69 -0.26
CA GLY A 469 16.11 13.35 0.36
C GLY A 469 14.77 12.69 -0.01
N LEU A 470 13.68 13.30 0.43
CA LEU A 470 12.35 12.92 -0.05
C LEU A 470 12.01 13.65 -1.35
N GLY A 471 11.23 13.00 -2.20
CA GLY A 471 10.63 13.62 -3.39
C GLY A 471 9.22 14.15 -3.08
N GLY A 472 8.28 13.91 -3.98
CA GLY A 472 6.89 14.31 -3.78
C GLY A 472 6.15 13.50 -2.70
N VAL A 473 5.17 14.15 -2.07
CA VAL A 473 4.25 13.56 -1.11
C VAL A 473 3.00 13.09 -1.84
N GLU A 474 2.66 11.81 -1.72
CA GLU A 474 1.42 11.26 -2.27
C GLU A 474 0.24 11.54 -1.36
N SER A 475 0.42 11.30 -0.06
CA SER A 475 -0.63 11.52 0.92
C SER A 475 -0.06 11.97 2.24
N MET A 476 -0.74 12.93 2.87
CA MET A 476 -0.58 13.30 4.27
C MET A 476 -1.98 13.28 4.86
N SER A 477 -2.27 12.32 5.73
CA SER A 477 -3.61 12.16 6.30
C SER A 477 -3.56 12.18 7.81
N HIS A 478 -4.52 12.87 8.44
CA HIS A 478 -4.67 12.80 9.89
C HIS A 478 -5.01 11.38 10.35
N LEU A 479 -4.45 11.02 11.50
CA LEU A 479 -4.75 9.79 12.24
C LEU A 479 -5.75 10.10 13.35
N GLU A 480 -6.58 9.11 13.73
CA GLU A 480 -7.60 9.32 14.76
C GLU A 480 -7.03 9.35 16.20
N ALA A 481 -5.79 8.90 16.36
CA ALA A 481 -5.03 8.88 17.60
C ALA A 481 -3.53 8.83 17.29
N ASP A 482 -2.69 8.96 18.31
CA ASP A 482 -1.24 8.87 18.17
C ASP A 482 -0.84 7.52 17.56
N GLY A 483 -0.14 7.59 16.44
CA GLY A 483 0.38 6.42 15.75
C GLY A 483 1.58 5.84 16.48
N THR A 484 1.61 4.52 16.62
CA THR A 484 2.67 3.81 17.34
C THR A 484 3.65 3.11 16.41
N ASP A 485 3.18 2.63 15.25
CA ASP A 485 4.01 1.89 14.32
C ASP A 485 3.46 1.94 12.89
N VAL A 486 4.33 1.81 11.88
CA VAL A 486 3.98 1.85 10.46
C VAL A 486 4.72 0.78 9.67
N ALA A 487 4.03 0.10 8.76
CA ALA A 487 4.60 -1.00 8.00
C ALA A 487 4.02 -1.13 6.58
N TRP A 488 4.87 -1.47 5.61
CA TRP A 488 4.47 -1.81 4.24
C TRP A 488 3.92 -3.24 4.14
N VAL A 489 2.59 -3.39 4.24
CA VAL A 489 1.93 -4.71 4.23
C VAL A 489 1.92 -5.34 2.83
N SER A 490 1.99 -4.51 1.79
CA SER A 490 2.22 -4.91 0.40
C SER A 490 2.94 -3.79 -0.35
N SER A 491 3.25 -3.99 -1.62
CA SER A 491 3.83 -2.94 -2.46
C SER A 491 2.89 -1.75 -2.71
N THR A 492 1.60 -1.82 -2.35
CA THR A 492 0.64 -0.71 -2.55
C THR A 492 -0.16 -0.36 -1.31
N ILE A 493 0.13 -0.96 -0.14
CA ILE A 493 -0.63 -0.71 1.09
C ILE A 493 0.35 -0.49 2.24
N VAL A 494 0.11 0.58 2.99
CA VAL A 494 0.78 0.92 4.24
C VAL A 494 -0.23 0.76 5.37
N ALA A 495 0.16 0.07 6.44
CA ALA A 495 -0.64 0.00 7.66
C ALA A 495 0.00 0.86 8.75
N ALA A 496 -0.81 1.66 9.43
CA ALA A 496 -0.45 2.42 10.61
C ALA A 496 -1.25 1.91 11.80
N SER A 497 -0.57 1.49 12.88
CA SER A 497 -1.22 1.17 14.16
C SER A 497 -1.26 2.40 15.05
N MET A 498 -2.36 2.57 15.79
CA MET A 498 -2.57 3.66 16.72
C MET A 498 -3.06 3.13 18.06
N SER A 499 -2.72 3.85 19.12
CA SER A 499 -3.18 3.54 20.46
C SER A 499 -4.68 3.77 20.62
N GLY A 500 -5.35 2.89 21.35
CA GLY A 500 -6.74 3.04 21.77
C GLY A 500 -6.95 2.57 23.20
N ASP A 501 -8.13 2.83 23.76
CA ASP A 501 -8.49 2.44 25.14
C ASP A 501 -8.59 0.90 25.26
N GLY A 502 -7.47 0.26 25.62
CA GLY A 502 -7.32 -1.20 25.75
C GLY A 502 -7.40 -1.97 24.43
N ARG A 503 -7.15 -1.30 23.31
CA ARG A 503 -7.29 -1.84 21.95
C ARG A 503 -6.34 -1.13 20.99
N THR A 504 -5.96 -1.79 19.90
CA THR A 504 -5.23 -1.17 18.78
C THR A 504 -6.19 -0.83 17.64
N LEU A 505 -6.09 0.39 17.14
CA LEU A 505 -6.70 0.79 15.87
C LEU A 505 -5.65 0.60 14.76
N VAL A 506 -6.04 0.04 13.62
CA VAL A 506 -5.13 -0.06 12.46
C VAL A 506 -5.81 0.58 11.27
N ARG A 507 -5.10 1.49 10.60
CA ARG A 507 -5.51 2.08 9.33
C ARG A 507 -4.64 1.50 8.22
N GLU A 508 -5.27 0.85 7.25
CA GLU A 508 -4.64 0.44 6.00
C GLU A 508 -4.90 1.48 4.95
N GLN A 509 -3.86 2.17 4.51
CA GLN A 509 -3.89 3.16 3.46
C GLN A 509 -3.34 2.54 2.17
N GLN A 510 -4.19 2.43 1.14
CA GLN A 510 -3.69 2.15 -0.20
C GLN A 510 -2.95 3.39 -0.72
N VAL A 511 -1.71 3.23 -1.18
CA VAL A 511 -0.97 4.30 -1.86
C VAL A 511 -1.73 4.65 -3.13
N GLY A 512 -2.11 5.93 -3.30
CA GLY A 512 -2.98 6.35 -4.39
C GLY A 512 -4.38 5.73 -4.33
N GLY A 513 -4.99 5.61 -3.13
CA GLY A 513 -6.33 5.04 -3.02
C GLY A 513 -7.03 5.25 -1.68
N THR A 514 -8.08 4.45 -1.49
CA THR A 514 -8.92 4.48 -0.28
C THR A 514 -8.21 3.85 0.93
N SER A 515 -8.78 4.05 2.13
CA SER A 515 -8.32 3.38 3.34
C SER A 515 -9.38 2.47 3.98
N GLU A 516 -8.91 1.44 4.69
CA GLU A 516 -9.73 0.57 5.52
C GLU A 516 -9.31 0.73 7.00
N ARG A 517 -10.30 0.58 7.90
CA ARG A 517 -10.09 0.59 9.35
C ARG A 517 -10.28 -0.80 9.93
N LEU A 518 -9.37 -1.20 10.79
CA LEU A 518 -9.44 -2.42 11.58
C LEU A 518 -9.27 -2.11 13.06
N THR A 519 -9.65 -3.08 13.89
CA THR A 519 -9.48 -2.98 15.33
C THR A 519 -9.04 -4.33 15.87
N ALA A 520 -7.98 -4.32 16.69
CA ALA A 520 -7.61 -5.45 17.53
C ALA A 520 -8.14 -5.20 18.94
N SER A 521 -8.69 -6.22 19.59
CA SER A 521 -9.27 -6.10 20.95
C SER A 521 -8.23 -6.16 22.08
N PHE A 522 -6.98 -5.83 21.76
CA PHE A 522 -5.82 -5.84 22.65
C PHE A 522 -4.90 -4.68 22.25
N THR A 523 -4.02 -4.25 23.15
CA THR A 523 -2.99 -3.24 22.87
C THR A 523 -1.79 -3.91 22.21
N SER A 524 -1.30 -3.34 21.12
CA SER A 524 -0.09 -3.79 20.42
C SER A 524 1.07 -2.84 20.66
N THR A 525 2.26 -3.39 20.74
CA THR A 525 3.53 -2.66 20.85
C THR A 525 4.26 -2.54 19.52
N SER A 526 3.98 -3.45 18.57
CA SER A 526 4.58 -3.44 17.24
C SER A 526 3.64 -4.00 16.17
N LEU A 527 3.81 -3.51 14.95
CA LEU A 527 3.18 -3.93 13.72
C LEU A 527 4.28 -4.29 12.70
N THR A 528 4.26 -5.52 12.18
CA THR A 528 5.05 -5.89 11.01
C THR A 528 4.17 -6.63 10.00
N TYR A 529 4.77 -7.07 8.91
CA TYR A 529 4.13 -7.84 7.86
C TYR A 529 4.86 -9.17 7.62
N GLY A 530 4.14 -10.12 7.03
CA GLY A 530 4.72 -11.36 6.52
C GLY A 530 4.89 -11.28 5.03
N ASN A 531 4.13 -12.08 4.29
CA ASN A 531 4.09 -12.03 2.84
C ASN A 531 2.68 -11.60 2.36
N ALA A 532 2.46 -11.42 1.05
CA ALA A 532 1.19 -10.91 0.52
C ALA A 532 -0.02 -11.80 0.88
N LYS A 533 0.23 -13.06 1.27
CA LYS A 533 -0.79 -14.03 1.71
C LYS A 533 -1.02 -14.03 3.22
N GLN A 534 -0.11 -13.46 4.00
CA GLN A 534 -0.18 -13.27 5.46
C GLN A 534 0.13 -11.81 5.79
N ARG A 535 -0.92 -11.00 5.69
CA ARG A 535 -0.93 -9.53 5.63
C ARG A 535 -0.15 -8.86 6.78
N GLU A 536 -0.76 -8.74 7.94
CA GLU A 536 -0.21 -8.03 9.11
C GLU A 536 0.00 -8.95 10.30
N ARG A 537 1.02 -8.62 11.10
CA ARG A 537 1.33 -9.23 12.38
C ARG A 537 1.37 -8.15 13.46
N LEU A 538 0.74 -8.40 14.59
CA LEU A 538 0.77 -7.52 15.76
C LEU A 538 1.39 -8.25 16.94
N LEU A 539 2.33 -7.59 17.62
CA LEU A 539 2.81 -8.02 18.92
C LEU A 539 2.01 -7.31 20.01
N ALA A 540 1.36 -8.07 20.89
CA ALA A 540 0.67 -7.53 22.05
C ALA A 540 1.63 -7.22 23.20
N ASP A 541 1.22 -6.33 24.10
CA ASP A 541 1.98 -5.95 25.30
C ASP A 541 2.24 -7.10 26.29
N ASP A 542 1.48 -8.20 26.18
CA ASP A 542 1.68 -9.44 26.94
C ASP A 542 2.60 -10.47 26.26
N GLY A 543 3.22 -10.12 25.13
CA GLY A 543 4.10 -10.99 24.36
C GLY A 543 3.36 -11.98 23.44
N SER A 544 2.05 -11.86 23.28
CA SER A 544 1.27 -12.64 22.32
C SER A 544 1.43 -12.11 20.90
N LEU A 545 1.82 -12.97 19.97
CA LEU A 545 1.89 -12.65 18.55
C LEU A 545 0.56 -12.96 17.88
N TYR A 546 0.00 -12.01 17.14
CA TYR A 546 -1.22 -12.17 16.36
C TYR A 546 -0.94 -11.99 14.87
N ILE A 547 -1.62 -12.78 14.03
CA ILE A 547 -1.62 -12.65 12.57
C ILE A 547 -3.04 -12.30 12.14
N ARG A 548 -3.18 -11.42 11.13
CA ARG A 548 -4.50 -11.10 10.57
C ARG A 548 -5.03 -12.25 9.74
N TYR A 549 -6.29 -12.58 10.00
CA TYR A 549 -7.11 -13.45 9.16
C TYR A 549 -8.38 -12.70 8.76
N GLN A 550 -8.45 -12.26 7.50
CA GLN A 550 -9.52 -11.39 6.99
C GLN A 550 -9.66 -10.09 7.83
N ARG A 551 -10.72 -9.96 8.63
CA ARG A 551 -10.95 -8.80 9.51
C ARG A 551 -10.74 -9.14 10.99
N THR A 552 -10.22 -10.32 11.32
CA THR A 552 -9.98 -10.76 12.69
C THR A 552 -8.50 -11.03 12.95
N TRP A 553 -8.14 -11.06 14.22
CA TRP A 553 -6.78 -11.32 14.69
C TRP A 553 -6.71 -12.69 15.35
N GLN A 554 -5.68 -13.44 14.98
CA GLN A 554 -5.52 -14.84 15.35
C GLN A 554 -4.16 -15.03 16.02
N GLN A 555 -4.15 -15.45 17.28
CA GLN A 555 -2.89 -15.66 18.00
C GLN A 555 -2.08 -16.78 17.33
N ALA A 556 -0.86 -16.48 16.94
CA ALA A 556 0.07 -17.39 16.27
C ALA A 556 1.31 -17.73 17.11
N GLY A 557 1.57 -16.98 18.18
CA GLY A 557 2.69 -17.20 19.09
C GLY A 557 2.50 -16.53 20.45
N SER A 558 3.43 -16.78 21.35
CA SER A 558 3.49 -16.21 22.71
C SER A 558 4.94 -16.11 23.15
N GLU A 559 5.19 -15.38 24.25
CA GLU A 559 6.54 -15.20 24.82
C GLU A 559 7.51 -14.50 23.84
N VAL A 560 6.95 -13.65 22.98
CA VAL A 560 7.71 -12.81 22.05
C VAL A 560 8.03 -11.49 22.73
N GLU A 561 9.31 -11.13 22.77
CA GLU A 561 9.81 -9.85 23.30
C GLU A 561 9.90 -8.82 22.18
N VAL A 562 10.42 -9.22 21.02
CA VAL A 562 10.51 -8.37 19.82
C VAL A 562 9.98 -9.12 18.61
N LEU A 563 9.11 -8.45 17.85
CA LEU A 563 8.65 -8.88 16.54
C LEU A 563 9.48 -8.16 15.49
N ALA A 564 10.43 -8.86 14.89
CA ALA A 564 11.36 -8.28 13.93
C ALA A 564 10.75 -8.15 12.54
N THR A 565 11.17 -7.12 11.80
CA THR A 565 10.74 -6.89 10.40
C THR A 565 11.80 -7.38 9.43
N GLN A 566 11.44 -8.16 8.41
CA GLN A 566 12.31 -8.48 7.29
C GLN A 566 12.01 -7.53 6.12
N VAL A 567 13.03 -6.85 5.61
CA VAL A 567 12.89 -5.96 4.44
C VAL A 567 13.03 -6.80 3.18
N GLY A 568 11.95 -7.04 2.45
CA GLY A 568 12.02 -7.76 1.16
C GLY A 568 12.49 -9.22 1.26
N ALA A 569 12.85 -9.80 0.12
CA ALA A 569 13.33 -11.18 0.03
C ALA A 569 14.85 -11.22 -0.20
N PRO A 570 15.53 -12.35 0.11
CA PRO A 570 16.90 -12.53 -0.33
C PRO A 570 17.01 -12.39 -1.85
N ASP A 571 18.14 -11.91 -2.36
CA ASP A 571 18.42 -11.76 -3.79
C ASP A 571 18.39 -13.12 -4.52
N THR A 572 17.20 -13.62 -4.81
CA THR A 572 16.95 -14.56 -5.90
C THR A 572 16.51 -13.73 -7.09
N VAL A 573 17.45 -13.42 -7.98
CA VAL A 573 17.11 -12.82 -9.28
C VAL A 573 16.21 -13.82 -10.02
N VAL A 574 14.92 -13.53 -10.07
CA VAL A 574 13.95 -14.37 -10.78
C VAL A 574 13.82 -13.83 -12.20
N ASP A 575 13.86 -14.73 -13.18
CA ASP A 575 13.49 -14.38 -14.56
C ASP A 575 12.04 -13.86 -14.56
N ALA A 576 11.81 -12.67 -15.11
CA ALA A 576 10.45 -12.18 -15.36
C ALA A 576 9.67 -13.27 -16.12
N GLN A 577 8.60 -13.80 -15.51
CA GLN A 577 7.84 -14.89 -16.10
C GLN A 577 7.13 -14.39 -17.38
N PRO A 578 7.19 -15.14 -18.50
CA PRO A 578 6.73 -14.70 -19.82
C PRO A 578 5.21 -14.66 -20.02
#